data_AF-A0A1I3MWV4-F1
#
_entry.id   AF-A0A1I3MWV4-F1
#
_cell.length_a   1.000
_cell.length_b   1.000
_cell.length_c   1.000
_cell.angle_alpha   90.00
_cell.angle_beta   90.00
_cell.angle_gamma   90.00
#
_symmetry.space_group_name_H-M   'P 1'
#
loop_
_entity.id
_entity.type
_entity.pdbx_description
1 polymer ?
#
loop_
_entity_poly.entity_id
_entity_poly.type
_entity_poly.pdbx_seq_one_letter_code
_entity_poly.pdbx_strand_id
1 'polypeptide(L)'
;MAKRAAPKHGLQQQREEIDGLLDRMASGSLLDITADDLAIDRFTKVLAKRTTSRDRTRFLRSEVERIGREVVRAAALFLKTMPAEKALADSALEDIKRADQQTDWIVRRDARDFAPAFIAPASGEWDDGWIAPSSVWEQLLHHMRAARACREKIERFARSEPLPSNFKVLTSVFVAQMAQFYEHETGKPAPKGRTGPFVDFLDAAWTDLSFPQSGEGALGNVAENLPR
;
A
#
# COMPACT_ATOMS: atom_id res chain seq x y z
N MET A 1 19.71 18.49 -11.04
CA MET A 1 19.41 17.04 -10.90
C MET A 1 18.13 16.74 -11.67
N ALA A 2 18.22 15.98 -12.77
CA ALA A 2 17.07 15.66 -13.61
C ALA A 2 16.16 14.64 -12.90
N LYS A 3 14.87 14.97 -12.73
CA LYS A 3 13.84 14.01 -12.31
C LYS A 3 13.75 12.93 -13.39
N ARG A 4 14.31 11.75 -13.15
CA ARG A 4 14.07 10.58 -14.00
C ARG A 4 12.59 10.24 -13.90
N ALA A 5 11.83 10.55 -14.95
CA ALA A 5 10.45 10.11 -15.06
C ALA A 5 10.42 8.58 -14.96
N ALA A 6 9.50 8.05 -14.16
CA ALA A 6 9.14 6.64 -14.16
C ALA A 6 8.94 6.16 -15.61
N PRO A 7 9.46 5.00 -16.03
CA PRO A 7 9.20 4.48 -17.35
C PRO A 7 7.70 4.21 -17.50
N LYS A 8 7.01 5.06 -18.29
CA LYS A 8 5.55 4.96 -18.57
C LYS A 8 5.16 3.58 -19.14
N HIS A 9 6.09 2.89 -19.78
CA HIS A 9 5.91 1.54 -20.32
C HIS A 9 5.53 0.49 -19.25
N GLY A 10 6.05 0.58 -18.02
CA GLY A 10 5.77 -0.44 -17.00
C GLY A 10 4.34 -0.40 -16.44
N LEU A 11 3.75 0.80 -16.34
CA LEU A 11 2.39 0.95 -15.81
C LEU A 11 1.32 0.52 -16.81
N GLN A 12 1.56 0.75 -18.10
CA GLN A 12 0.64 0.31 -19.14
C GLN A 12 0.65 -1.21 -19.27
N GLN A 13 1.84 -1.82 -19.25
CA GLN A 13 1.98 -3.28 -19.21
C GLN A 13 1.25 -3.90 -18.00
N GLN A 14 1.38 -3.30 -16.82
CA GLN A 14 0.66 -3.77 -15.61
C GLN A 14 -0.85 -3.72 -15.75
N ARG A 15 -1.38 -2.68 -16.42
CA ARG A 15 -2.82 -2.58 -16.68
C ARG A 15 -3.26 -3.69 -17.63
N GLU A 16 -2.54 -3.89 -18.73
CA GLU A 16 -2.83 -4.95 -19.70
C GLU A 16 -2.79 -6.35 -19.05
N GLU A 17 -1.81 -6.61 -18.18
CA GLU A 17 -1.72 -7.87 -17.44
C GLU A 17 -2.89 -8.08 -16.45
N ILE A 18 -3.25 -7.04 -15.68
CA ILE A 18 -4.37 -7.13 -14.73
C ILE A 18 -5.71 -7.22 -15.46
N ASP A 19 -5.90 -6.48 -16.55
CA ASP A 19 -7.09 -6.55 -17.38
C ASP A 19 -7.25 -7.96 -17.98
N GLY A 20 -6.15 -8.57 -18.45
CA GLY A 20 -6.16 -9.97 -18.89
C GLY A 20 -6.55 -10.96 -17.78
N LEU A 21 -6.12 -10.73 -16.53
CA LEU A 21 -6.56 -11.53 -15.38
C LEU A 21 -8.04 -11.31 -15.05
N LEU A 22 -8.55 -10.08 -15.17
CA LEU A 22 -9.97 -9.77 -14.97
C LEU A 22 -10.86 -10.44 -16.03
N ASP A 23 -10.42 -10.45 -17.29
CA ASP A 23 -11.13 -11.14 -18.38
C ASP A 23 -11.18 -12.65 -18.16
N ARG A 24 -10.09 -13.25 -17.67
CA ARG A 24 -10.06 -14.65 -17.24
C ARG A 24 -11.02 -14.91 -16.07
N MET A 25 -11.04 -14.03 -15.07
CA MET A 25 -11.98 -14.14 -13.94
C MET A 25 -13.45 -14.04 -14.38
N ALA A 26 -13.74 -13.28 -15.44
CA ALA A 26 -15.07 -13.12 -16.00
C ALA A 26 -15.49 -14.33 -16.85
N SER A 27 -14.54 -14.97 -17.54
CA SER A 27 -14.79 -16.14 -18.39
C SER A 27 -14.75 -17.47 -17.64
N GLY A 28 -14.16 -17.53 -16.44
CA GLY A 28 -14.07 -18.77 -15.66
C GLY A 28 -13.27 -18.61 -14.36
N SER A 29 -12.54 -19.65 -13.98
CA SER A 29 -11.64 -19.64 -12.83
C SER A 29 -10.22 -19.20 -13.18
N LEU A 30 -9.52 -18.56 -12.22
CA LEU A 30 -8.09 -18.25 -12.37
C LEU A 30 -7.26 -19.53 -12.22
N LEU A 31 -7.67 -20.37 -11.30
CA LEU A 31 -7.16 -21.69 -11.01
C LEU A 31 -8.06 -22.74 -11.67
N ASP A 32 -7.49 -23.68 -12.43
CA ASP A 32 -8.24 -24.88 -12.81
C ASP A 32 -8.32 -25.83 -11.60
N ILE A 33 -9.36 -25.63 -10.79
CA ILE A 33 -9.59 -26.41 -9.55
C ILE A 33 -9.75 -27.91 -9.86
N THR A 34 -10.05 -28.29 -11.12
CA THR A 34 -10.24 -29.67 -11.54
C THR A 34 -8.95 -30.37 -11.99
N ALA A 35 -7.86 -29.63 -12.18
CA ALA A 35 -6.57 -30.20 -12.56
C ALA A 35 -6.07 -31.20 -11.50
N ASP A 36 -5.53 -32.33 -11.95
CA ASP A 36 -5.05 -33.38 -11.05
C ASP A 36 -3.67 -33.07 -10.45
N ASP A 37 -2.89 -32.18 -11.08
CA ASP A 37 -1.49 -31.90 -10.74
C ASP A 37 -1.20 -30.39 -10.51
N LEU A 38 -1.82 -29.79 -9.49
CA LEU A 38 -1.47 -28.42 -9.09
C LEU A 38 -0.27 -28.42 -8.15
N ALA A 39 0.63 -27.45 -8.30
CA ALA A 39 1.81 -27.33 -7.45
C ALA A 39 1.43 -27.10 -5.98
N ILE A 40 0.33 -26.36 -5.72
CA ILE A 40 -0.19 -26.11 -4.37
C ILE A 40 -0.62 -27.38 -3.63
N ASP A 41 -0.96 -28.46 -4.34
CA ASP A 41 -1.42 -29.70 -3.69
C ASP A 41 -0.31 -30.35 -2.87
N ARG A 42 0.95 -30.11 -3.22
CA ARG A 42 2.11 -30.58 -2.46
C ARG A 42 2.16 -29.97 -1.06
N PHE A 43 1.53 -28.81 -0.86
CA PHE A 43 1.46 -28.12 0.43
C PHE A 43 0.32 -28.57 1.34
N THR A 44 -0.61 -29.38 0.84
CA THR A 44 -1.63 -30.02 1.68
C THR A 44 -1.02 -30.78 2.85
N LYS A 45 0.16 -31.39 2.66
CA LYS A 45 0.89 -32.12 3.71
C LYS A 45 1.53 -31.21 4.78
N VAL A 46 1.86 -29.97 4.42
CA VAL A 46 2.47 -28.98 5.34
C VAL A 46 1.39 -28.33 6.22
N LEU A 47 0.22 -28.05 5.63
CA LEU A 47 -0.92 -27.45 6.33
C LEU A 47 -1.76 -28.50 7.08
N ALA A 48 -1.91 -29.71 6.55
CA ALA A 48 -2.66 -30.77 7.21
C ALA A 48 -1.75 -31.52 8.19
N LYS A 49 -1.78 -31.12 9.47
CA LYS A 49 -1.37 -32.01 10.56
C LYS A 49 -2.26 -33.26 10.53
N ARG A 50 -1.78 -34.33 9.88
CA ARG A 50 -2.29 -35.72 9.91
C ARG A 50 -3.53 -36.08 9.07
N THR A 51 -3.99 -35.28 8.10
CA THR A 51 -5.11 -35.74 7.25
C THR A 51 -5.00 -35.26 5.80
N THR A 52 -4.49 -36.13 4.94
CA THR A 52 -4.56 -35.99 3.47
C THR A 52 -5.95 -36.44 3.02
N SER A 53 -6.98 -35.61 3.29
CA SER A 53 -8.33 -35.83 2.76
C SER A 53 -8.49 -35.06 1.45
N ARG A 54 -9.13 -35.70 0.46
CA ARG A 54 -9.48 -35.10 -0.84
C ARG A 54 -10.28 -33.80 -0.66
N ASP A 55 -11.10 -33.73 0.39
CA ASP A 55 -11.91 -32.54 0.72
C ASP A 55 -11.05 -31.36 1.17
N ARG A 56 -9.94 -31.62 1.88
CA ARG A 56 -9.02 -30.58 2.35
C ARG A 56 -8.23 -29.99 1.19
N THR A 57 -7.77 -30.82 0.25
CA THR A 57 -7.14 -30.35 -0.99
C THR A 57 -8.08 -29.47 -1.78
N ARG A 58 -9.34 -29.89 -1.94
CA ARG A 58 -10.37 -29.10 -2.63
C ARG A 58 -10.64 -27.75 -1.95
N PHE A 59 -10.70 -27.74 -0.62
CA PHE A 59 -10.83 -26.51 0.17
C PHE A 59 -9.65 -25.57 -0.06
N LEU A 60 -8.41 -26.05 0.04
CA LEU A 60 -7.21 -25.24 -0.18
C LEU A 60 -7.17 -24.63 -1.59
N ARG A 61 -7.50 -25.43 -2.62
CA ARG A 61 -7.61 -24.93 -4.01
C ARG A 61 -8.65 -23.82 -4.13
N SER A 62 -9.83 -24.00 -3.52
CA SER A 62 -10.90 -22.99 -3.52
C SER A 62 -10.48 -21.70 -2.80
N GLU A 63 -9.75 -21.80 -1.70
CA GLU A 63 -9.28 -20.62 -0.95
C GLU A 63 -8.18 -19.89 -1.70
N VAL A 64 -7.22 -20.61 -2.31
CA VAL A 64 -6.20 -19.99 -3.15
C VAL A 64 -6.82 -19.29 -4.37
N GLU A 65 -7.83 -19.90 -5.01
CA GLU A 65 -8.61 -19.26 -6.07
C GLU A 65 -9.30 -17.97 -5.57
N ARG A 66 -9.95 -18.03 -4.40
CA ARG A 66 -10.62 -16.88 -3.79
C ARG A 66 -9.63 -15.75 -3.53
N ILE A 67 -8.50 -16.05 -2.90
CA ILE A 67 -7.42 -15.09 -2.63
C ILE A 67 -6.90 -14.50 -3.94
N GLY A 68 -6.65 -15.32 -4.96
CA GLY A 68 -6.19 -14.86 -6.28
C GLY A 68 -7.14 -13.81 -6.89
N ARG A 69 -8.45 -14.06 -6.83
CA ARG A 69 -9.46 -13.11 -7.33
C ARG A 69 -9.49 -11.80 -6.55
N GLU A 70 -9.40 -11.88 -5.22
CA GLU A 70 -9.38 -10.69 -4.36
C GLU A 70 -8.14 -9.83 -4.63
N VAL A 71 -6.99 -10.48 -4.78
CA VAL A 71 -5.71 -9.85 -5.11
C VAL A 71 -5.78 -9.11 -6.44
N VAL A 72 -6.31 -9.75 -7.50
CA VAL A 72 -6.47 -9.11 -8.83
C VAL A 72 -7.40 -7.91 -8.74
N ARG A 73 -8.54 -8.02 -8.05
CA ARG A 73 -9.49 -6.91 -7.87
C ARG A 73 -8.85 -5.74 -7.10
N ALA A 74 -8.13 -6.04 -6.02
CA ALA A 74 -7.45 -5.02 -5.22
C ALA A 74 -6.35 -4.33 -6.03
N ALA A 75 -5.57 -5.07 -6.80
CA ALA A 75 -4.53 -4.51 -7.67
C ALA A 75 -5.14 -3.63 -8.77
N ALA A 76 -6.25 -4.05 -9.38
CA ALA A 76 -6.99 -3.25 -10.37
C ALA A 76 -7.52 -1.94 -9.77
N LEU A 77 -8.14 -2.02 -8.59
CA LEU A 77 -8.62 -0.83 -7.87
C LEU A 77 -7.47 0.14 -7.60
N PHE A 78 -6.34 -0.38 -7.10
CA PHE A 78 -5.16 0.42 -6.79
C PHE A 78 -4.62 1.14 -8.04
N LEU A 79 -4.48 0.45 -9.18
CA LEU A 79 -4.02 1.09 -10.43
C LEU A 79 -5.00 2.13 -10.98
N LYS A 80 -6.29 2.02 -10.65
CA LYS A 80 -7.34 2.97 -11.05
C LYS A 80 -7.37 4.20 -10.15
N THR A 81 -7.22 4.04 -8.84
CA THR A 81 -7.29 5.16 -7.87
C THR A 81 -5.98 5.94 -7.77
N MET A 82 -4.84 5.29 -8.01
CA MET A 82 -3.53 5.88 -7.82
C MET A 82 -3.24 7.16 -8.64
N PRO A 83 -3.70 7.33 -9.90
CA PRO A 83 -3.54 8.60 -10.61
C PRO A 83 -4.26 9.77 -9.92
N ALA A 84 -5.45 9.52 -9.37
CA ALA A 84 -6.22 10.54 -8.66
C ALA A 84 -5.60 10.87 -7.31
N GLU A 85 -5.16 9.87 -6.54
CA GLU A 85 -4.45 10.07 -5.28
C GLU A 85 -3.12 10.81 -5.48
N LYS A 86 -2.39 10.50 -6.56
CA LYS A 86 -1.17 11.22 -6.91
C LYS A 86 -1.45 12.67 -7.29
N ALA A 87 -2.50 12.93 -8.08
CA ALA A 87 -2.88 14.30 -8.41
C ALA A 87 -3.30 15.09 -7.18
N LEU A 88 -4.03 14.48 -6.24
CA LEU A 88 -4.37 15.08 -4.94
C LEU A 88 -3.11 15.36 -4.11
N ALA A 89 -2.17 14.41 -4.05
CA ALA A 89 -0.90 14.60 -3.34
C ALA A 89 -0.04 15.72 -3.96
N ASP A 90 0.06 15.77 -5.30
CA ASP A 90 0.78 16.82 -6.02
C ASP A 90 0.11 18.19 -5.79
N SER A 91 -1.22 18.27 -5.81
CA SER A 91 -1.98 19.49 -5.48
C SER A 91 -1.73 19.93 -4.04
N ALA A 92 -1.79 19.01 -3.08
CA ALA A 92 -1.52 19.32 -1.67
C ALA A 92 -0.08 19.81 -1.46
N LEU A 93 0.90 19.26 -2.18
CA LEU A 93 2.29 19.74 -2.16
C LEU A 93 2.42 21.16 -2.73
N GLU A 94 1.68 21.49 -3.80
CA GLU A 94 1.65 22.85 -4.32
C GLU A 94 1.01 23.84 -3.34
N ASP A 95 -0.10 23.47 -2.72
CA ASP A 95 -0.78 24.32 -1.73
C ASP A 95 0.09 24.55 -0.51
N ILE A 96 0.77 23.51 -0.01
CA ILE A 96 1.75 23.64 1.06
C ILE A 96 2.92 24.54 0.61
N LYS A 97 3.42 24.39 -0.62
CA LYS A 97 4.51 25.25 -1.11
C LYS A 97 4.08 26.71 -1.20
N ARG A 98 2.84 27.00 -1.63
CA ARG A 98 2.27 28.35 -1.63
C ARG A 98 2.13 28.89 -0.21
N ALA A 99 1.61 28.08 0.71
CA ALA A 99 1.51 28.44 2.13
C ALA A 99 2.90 28.74 2.72
N ASP A 100 3.90 27.90 2.47
CA ASP A 100 5.29 28.14 2.89
C ASP A 100 5.82 29.46 2.31
N GLN A 101 5.63 29.73 1.01
CA GLN A 101 6.06 31.00 0.39
C GLN A 101 5.36 32.21 1.01
N GLN A 102 4.06 32.10 1.29
CA GLN A 102 3.25 33.17 1.89
C GLN A 102 3.53 33.36 3.37
N THR A 103 4.17 32.41 4.05
CA THR A 103 4.39 32.44 5.50
C THR A 103 5.87 32.43 5.89
N ASP A 104 6.80 32.26 4.95
CA ASP A 104 8.26 32.28 5.18
C ASP A 104 8.72 33.61 5.81
N TRP A 105 8.06 34.72 5.48
CA TRP A 105 8.33 36.02 6.10
C TRP A 105 7.89 36.09 7.58
N ILE A 106 6.87 35.32 7.97
CA ILE A 106 6.34 35.23 9.34
C ILE A 106 7.31 34.42 10.21
N VAL A 107 7.84 33.31 9.70
CA VAL A 107 8.80 32.45 10.42
C VAL A 107 10.08 33.19 10.80
N ARG A 108 10.49 34.18 10.01
CA ARG A 108 11.75 34.92 10.17
C ARG A 108 11.61 36.20 11.00
N ARG A 109 10.40 36.53 11.43
CA ARG A 109 10.10 37.74 12.22
C ARG A 109 9.96 37.39 13.70
N ASP A 110 10.36 38.32 14.56
CA ASP A 110 10.21 38.16 16.01
C ASP A 110 8.73 38.29 16.38
N ALA A 111 8.24 37.44 17.29
CA ALA A 111 6.87 37.49 17.81
C ALA A 111 6.55 38.88 18.39
N ARG A 112 7.56 39.57 18.92
CA ARG A 112 7.46 40.93 19.48
C ARG A 112 7.07 41.98 18.44
N ASP A 113 7.37 41.75 17.16
CA ASP A 113 7.04 42.67 16.07
C ASP A 113 5.53 42.64 15.72
N PHE A 114 4.81 41.59 16.11
CA PHE A 114 3.37 41.41 15.84
C PHE A 114 2.48 41.55 17.07
N ALA A 115 3.08 41.57 18.26
CA ALA A 115 2.39 41.73 19.54
C ALA A 115 1.44 42.94 19.62
N PRO A 116 1.68 44.08 18.95
CA PRO A 116 0.74 45.21 18.98
C PRO A 116 -0.50 45.06 18.07
N ALA A 117 -0.49 44.12 17.11
CA ALA A 117 -1.47 44.09 16.00
C ALA A 117 -2.61 43.08 16.18
N PHE A 118 -2.51 42.15 17.13
CA PHE A 118 -3.51 41.08 17.33
C PHE A 118 -4.14 41.17 18.71
N ILE A 119 -5.11 42.09 18.85
CA ILE A 119 -6.11 42.02 19.90
C ILE A 119 -7.38 41.50 19.23
N ALA A 120 -7.67 40.21 19.37
CA ALA A 120 -8.92 39.61 18.89
C ALA A 120 -9.80 39.23 20.09
N PRO A 121 -11.11 39.56 20.07
CA PRO A 121 -12.04 39.01 21.05
C PRO A 121 -12.13 37.49 20.86
N ALA A 122 -12.07 36.71 21.94
CA ALA A 122 -12.30 35.28 21.88
C ALA A 122 -13.70 34.99 21.33
N SER A 123 -13.81 34.12 20.32
CA SER A 123 -15.11 33.75 19.77
C SER A 123 -15.78 32.70 20.65
N GLY A 124 -16.76 33.12 21.46
CA GLY A 124 -17.70 32.27 22.19
C GLY A 124 -18.73 33.14 22.91
N GLU A 125 -20.01 32.74 22.90
CA GLU A 125 -21.13 33.55 23.44
C GLU A 125 -21.05 33.87 24.95
N TRP A 126 -20.06 33.35 25.69
CA TRP A 126 -19.96 33.50 27.15
C TRP A 126 -18.53 33.48 27.72
N ASP A 127 -17.52 34.00 27.01
CA ASP A 127 -16.15 34.07 27.56
C ASP A 127 -15.49 35.43 27.29
N ASP A 128 -15.44 36.29 28.32
CA ASP A 128 -14.78 37.61 28.34
C ASP A 128 -13.24 37.49 28.45
N GLY A 129 -12.64 36.55 27.70
CA GLY A 129 -11.20 36.31 27.70
C GLY A 129 -10.51 36.98 26.52
N TRP A 130 -9.63 37.95 26.78
CA TRP A 130 -8.68 38.41 25.76
C TRP A 130 -7.69 37.28 25.47
N ILE A 131 -7.56 36.86 24.20
CA ILE A 131 -6.51 35.90 23.82
C ILE A 131 -5.19 36.67 23.76
N ALA A 132 -4.20 36.23 24.54
CA ALA A 132 -2.87 36.82 24.49
C ALA A 132 -2.29 36.67 23.07
N PRO A 133 -1.70 37.73 22.48
CA PRO A 133 -1.09 37.67 21.15
C PRO A 133 -0.05 36.54 21.01
N SER A 134 0.66 36.24 22.10
CA SER A 134 1.61 35.12 22.18
C SER A 134 0.95 33.76 21.96
N SER A 135 -0.27 33.55 22.45
CA SER A 135 -1.02 32.30 22.30
C SER A 135 -1.54 32.11 20.87
N VAL A 136 -1.98 33.18 20.22
CA VAL A 136 -2.33 33.17 18.79
C VAL A 136 -1.09 32.87 17.95
N TRP A 137 0.04 33.50 18.29
CA TRP A 137 1.32 33.28 17.60
C TRP A 137 1.83 31.84 17.75
N GLU A 138 1.74 31.27 18.95
CA GLU A 138 2.08 29.87 19.21
C GLU A 138 1.18 28.90 18.43
N GLN A 139 -0.14 29.17 18.34
CA GLN A 139 -1.06 28.38 17.51
C GLN A 139 -0.69 28.48 16.02
N LEU A 140 -0.34 29.68 15.54
CA LEU A 140 0.06 29.91 14.16
C LEU A 140 1.36 29.15 13.83
N LEU A 141 2.36 29.23 14.71
CA LEU A 141 3.59 28.44 14.61
C LEU A 141 3.33 26.92 14.69
N HIS A 142 2.40 26.47 15.54
CA HIS A 142 2.01 25.07 15.64
C HIS A 142 1.41 24.57 14.33
N HIS A 143 0.45 25.31 13.74
CA HIS A 143 -0.16 24.95 12.47
C HIS A 143 0.86 24.96 11.32
N MET A 144 1.79 25.92 11.30
CA MET A 144 2.86 25.96 10.31
C MET A 144 3.83 24.78 10.44
N ARG A 145 4.20 24.39 11.67
CA ARG A 145 5.02 23.19 11.91
C ARG A 145 4.28 21.91 11.55
N ALA A 146 2.98 21.82 11.85
CA ALA A 146 2.14 20.70 11.47
C ALA A 146 2.00 20.59 9.94
N ALA A 147 1.84 21.71 9.23
CA ALA A 147 1.82 21.76 7.77
C ALA A 147 3.17 21.31 7.19
N ARG A 148 4.30 21.70 7.79
CA ARG A 148 5.64 21.22 7.40
C ARG A 148 5.86 19.74 7.68
N ALA A 149 5.36 19.22 8.79
CA ALA A 149 5.38 17.78 9.07
C ALA A 149 4.47 16.98 8.12
N CYS A 150 3.31 17.55 7.75
CA CYS A 150 2.44 17.00 6.72
C CYS A 150 3.14 16.99 5.35
N ARG A 151 3.84 18.08 5.00
CA ARG A 151 4.70 18.17 3.83
C ARG A 151 5.72 17.06 3.78
N GLU A 152 6.45 16.81 4.87
CA GLU A 152 7.45 15.74 4.91
C GLU A 152 6.82 14.35 4.73
N LYS A 153 5.62 14.12 5.28
CA LYS A 153 4.88 12.88 5.06
C LYS A 153 4.42 12.74 3.61
N ILE A 154 3.85 13.77 3.01
CA ILE A 154 3.38 13.75 1.61
C ILE A 154 4.57 13.68 0.65
N GLU A 155 5.66 14.39 0.92
CA GLU A 155 6.89 14.29 0.14
C GLU A 155 7.50 12.88 0.24
N ARG A 156 7.39 12.19 1.38
CA ARG A 156 7.78 10.76 1.46
C ARG A 156 6.87 9.89 0.59
N PHE A 157 5.56 10.11 0.57
CA PHE A 157 4.62 9.40 -0.32
C PHE A 157 4.83 9.73 -1.81
N ALA A 158 5.24 10.96 -2.14
CA ALA A 158 5.47 11.40 -3.51
C ALA A 158 6.89 11.05 -4.02
N ARG A 159 7.88 10.94 -3.12
CA ARG A 159 9.27 10.53 -3.42
C ARG A 159 9.51 9.03 -3.26
N SER A 160 8.63 8.29 -2.59
CA SER A 160 8.68 6.82 -2.56
C SER A 160 8.49 6.32 -3.97
N GLU A 161 9.62 6.09 -4.65
CA GLU A 161 9.91 5.53 -5.97
C GLU A 161 8.84 5.65 -7.08
N PRO A 162 9.22 5.73 -8.37
CA PRO A 162 8.28 5.29 -9.39
C PRO A 162 7.74 3.92 -8.96
N LEU A 163 6.40 3.76 -8.98
CA LEU A 163 5.74 2.48 -8.76
C LEU A 163 6.63 1.37 -9.27
N PRO A 164 7.06 0.45 -8.41
CA PRO A 164 8.13 -0.44 -8.75
C PRO A 164 7.79 -1.13 -10.05
N SER A 165 8.66 -0.95 -11.05
CA SER A 165 8.42 -1.42 -12.40
C SER A 165 8.06 -2.90 -12.36
N ASN A 166 6.87 -3.16 -12.86
CA ASN A 166 6.30 -4.42 -13.30
C ASN A 166 5.70 -5.37 -12.25
N PHE A 167 6.07 -5.42 -10.98
CA PHE A 167 5.58 -6.56 -10.16
C PHE A 167 5.19 -6.29 -8.70
N LYS A 168 5.34 -5.09 -8.12
CA LYS A 168 5.17 -4.98 -6.65
C LYS A 168 3.74 -4.89 -6.12
N VAL A 169 2.74 -4.38 -6.84
CA VAL A 169 1.37 -4.24 -6.28
C VAL A 169 0.66 -5.61 -6.19
N LEU A 170 0.63 -6.37 -7.28
CA LEU A 170 0.02 -7.70 -7.28
C LEU A 170 0.74 -8.63 -6.31
N THR A 171 2.09 -8.63 -6.35
CA THR A 171 2.93 -9.45 -5.45
C THR A 171 2.75 -9.06 -3.98
N SER A 172 2.72 -7.76 -3.63
CA SER A 172 2.58 -7.34 -2.23
C SER A 172 1.22 -7.73 -1.64
N VAL A 173 0.15 -7.49 -2.38
CA VAL A 173 -1.21 -7.83 -1.95
C VAL A 173 -1.35 -9.35 -1.84
N PHE A 174 -0.81 -10.10 -2.80
CA PHE A 174 -0.80 -11.56 -2.78
C PHE A 174 -0.09 -12.13 -1.55
N VAL A 175 1.17 -11.72 -1.32
CA VAL A 175 1.98 -12.23 -0.20
C VAL A 175 1.32 -11.91 1.14
N ALA A 176 0.74 -10.71 1.28
CA ALA A 176 0.02 -10.32 2.50
C ALA A 176 -1.21 -11.21 2.75
N GLN A 177 -2.05 -11.44 1.73
CA GLN A 177 -3.26 -12.27 1.85
C GLN A 177 -2.91 -13.74 2.13
N MET A 178 -1.90 -14.27 1.43
CA MET A 178 -1.43 -15.64 1.63
C MET A 178 -0.74 -15.84 2.98
N ALA A 179 -0.05 -14.82 3.51
CA ALA A 179 0.49 -14.85 4.87
C ALA A 179 -0.64 -14.96 5.90
N GLN A 180 -1.68 -14.12 5.80
CA GLN A 180 -2.85 -14.19 6.69
C GLN A 180 -3.54 -15.56 6.61
N PHE A 181 -3.69 -16.09 5.40
CA PHE A 181 -4.24 -17.43 5.20
C PHE A 181 -3.38 -18.51 5.87
N TYR A 182 -2.06 -18.47 5.67
CA TYR A 182 -1.13 -19.41 6.31
C TYR A 182 -1.21 -19.33 7.84
N GLU A 183 -1.26 -18.12 8.40
CA GLU A 183 -1.35 -17.91 9.84
C GLU A 183 -2.65 -18.44 10.41
N HIS A 184 -3.76 -18.20 9.72
CA HIS A 184 -5.08 -18.73 10.10
C HIS A 184 -5.08 -20.26 10.11
N GLU A 185 -4.58 -20.89 9.05
CA GLU A 185 -4.62 -22.35 8.89
C GLU A 185 -3.62 -23.09 9.78
N THR A 186 -2.47 -22.48 10.08
CA THR A 186 -1.41 -23.14 10.87
C THR A 186 -1.41 -22.74 12.35
N GLY A 187 -2.07 -21.63 12.70
CA GLY A 187 -2.01 -20.99 14.02
C GLY A 187 -0.61 -20.47 14.37
N LYS A 188 0.27 -20.31 13.38
CA LYS A 188 1.65 -19.86 13.55
C LYS A 188 1.92 -18.66 12.65
N PRO A 189 2.74 -17.70 13.10
CA PRO A 189 3.13 -16.58 12.25
C PRO A 189 3.78 -17.07 10.95
N ALA A 190 3.53 -16.38 9.85
CA ALA A 190 4.14 -16.68 8.57
C ALA A 190 5.67 -16.54 8.69
N PRO A 191 6.46 -17.56 8.31
CA PRO A 191 7.91 -17.47 8.34
C PRO A 191 8.42 -16.30 7.50
N LYS A 192 9.21 -15.42 8.10
CA LYS A 192 9.91 -14.36 7.38
C LYS A 192 11.21 -14.91 6.84
N GLY A 193 11.34 -14.95 5.52
CA GLY A 193 12.51 -15.44 4.84
C GLY A 193 12.33 -15.40 3.34
N ARG A 194 13.45 -15.40 2.61
CA ARG A 194 13.45 -15.42 1.14
C ARG A 194 13.20 -16.81 0.57
N THR A 195 13.29 -17.85 1.40
CA THR A 195 13.21 -19.26 1.02
C THR A 195 12.52 -20.06 2.12
N GLY A 196 12.04 -21.25 1.78
CA GLY A 196 11.46 -22.22 2.71
C GLY A 196 9.97 -22.48 2.46
N PRO A 197 9.32 -23.30 3.29
CA PRO A 197 8.02 -23.89 2.97
C PRO A 197 6.90 -22.88 2.70
N PHE A 198 6.95 -21.69 3.30
CA PHE A 198 5.99 -20.64 3.03
C PHE A 198 6.23 -19.97 1.66
N VAL A 199 7.49 -19.68 1.32
CA VAL A 199 7.83 -19.10 0.01
C VAL A 199 7.57 -20.10 -1.11
N ASP A 200 7.93 -21.37 -0.92
CA ASP A 200 7.66 -22.42 -1.89
C ASP A 200 6.13 -22.58 -2.13
N PHE A 201 5.30 -22.36 -1.10
CA PHE A 201 3.84 -22.34 -1.22
C PHE A 201 3.34 -21.12 -1.99
N LEU A 202 3.92 -19.94 -1.74
CA LEU A 202 3.61 -18.72 -2.48
C LEU A 202 3.94 -18.89 -3.96
N ASP A 203 5.12 -19.43 -4.30
CA ASP A 203 5.57 -19.66 -5.67
C ASP A 203 4.66 -20.66 -6.39
N ALA A 204 4.26 -21.73 -5.70
CA ALA A 204 3.32 -22.72 -6.22
C ALA A 204 1.95 -22.08 -6.53
N ALA A 205 1.37 -21.36 -5.58
CA ALA A 205 0.08 -20.70 -5.74
C ALA A 205 0.12 -19.61 -6.82
N TRP A 206 1.19 -18.83 -6.88
CA TRP A 206 1.40 -17.82 -7.92
C TRP A 206 1.42 -18.43 -9.32
N THR A 207 2.14 -19.55 -9.47
CA THR A 207 2.26 -20.28 -10.73
C THR A 207 0.93 -20.90 -11.14
N ASP A 208 0.24 -21.57 -10.22
CA ASP A 208 -1.03 -22.24 -10.51
C ASP A 208 -2.16 -21.25 -10.84
N LEU A 209 -2.15 -20.05 -10.24
CA LEU A 209 -3.04 -18.94 -10.61
C LEU A 209 -2.70 -18.31 -11.97
N SER A 210 -1.58 -18.73 -12.57
CA SER A 210 -1.04 -18.19 -13.82
C SER A 210 -0.87 -16.67 -13.74
N PHE A 211 -0.41 -16.17 -12.60
CA PHE A 211 0.00 -14.78 -12.46
C PHE A 211 1.29 -14.52 -13.24
N PRO A 212 1.51 -13.30 -13.75
CA PRO A 212 2.67 -13.02 -14.56
C PRO A 212 3.96 -13.23 -13.75
N GLN A 213 4.98 -13.82 -14.38
CA GLN A 213 6.19 -14.23 -13.66
C GLN A 213 6.87 -13.03 -13.02
N SER A 214 6.89 -13.02 -11.69
CA SER A 214 7.72 -12.09 -10.95
C SER A 214 9.19 -12.50 -11.11
N GLY A 215 10.11 -11.55 -11.27
CA GLY A 215 11.54 -11.85 -11.32
C GLY A 215 11.98 -12.76 -10.16
N GLU A 216 13.03 -13.56 -10.39
CA GLU A 216 13.49 -14.59 -9.45
C GLU A 216 13.64 -14.05 -8.01
N GLY A 217 13.01 -14.75 -7.05
CA GLY A 217 13.04 -14.36 -5.62
C GLY A 217 12.14 -13.18 -5.23
N ALA A 218 11.31 -12.63 -6.13
CA ALA A 218 10.45 -11.49 -5.81
C ALA A 218 9.45 -11.76 -4.68
N LEU A 219 8.80 -12.93 -4.67
CA LEU A 219 7.87 -13.33 -3.61
C LEU A 219 8.59 -13.46 -2.26
N GLY A 220 9.76 -14.11 -2.24
CA GLY A 220 10.61 -14.22 -1.05
C GLY A 220 11.09 -12.85 -0.52
N ASN A 221 11.46 -11.92 -1.40
CA ASN A 221 11.86 -10.57 -1.00
C ASN A 221 10.70 -9.79 -0.36
N VAL A 222 9.46 -9.99 -0.81
CA VAL A 222 8.29 -9.37 -0.18
C VAL A 222 7.96 -10.04 1.15
N ALA A 223 8.03 -11.37 1.22
CA ALA A 223 7.77 -12.13 2.44
C ALA A 223 8.74 -11.76 3.58
N GLU A 224 10.01 -11.50 3.27
CA GLU A 224 11.01 -11.00 4.22
C GLU A 224 10.60 -9.66 4.89
N ASN A 225 9.85 -8.82 4.17
CA ASN A 225 9.49 -7.47 4.59
C ASN A 225 8.08 -7.34 5.19
N LEU A 226 7.38 -8.45 5.45
CA LEU A 226 6.06 -8.41 6.08
C LEU A 226 6.11 -7.69 7.44
N PRO A 227 5.10 -6.87 7.81
CA PRO A 227 5.00 -6.27 9.14
C PRO A 227 4.85 -7.36 10.23
N ARG A 228 5.18 -7.04 11.48
CA ARG A 228 4.97 -7.93 12.64
C ARG A 228 3.62 -7.64 13.28
#